data_AF-D4YSD5-F1
#
_entry.id   AF-D4YSD5-F1
#
_cell.length_a   1.000
_cell.length_b   1.000
_cell.length_c   1.000
_cell.angle_alpha   90.00
_cell.angle_beta   90.00
_cell.angle_gamma   90.00
#
_symmetry.space_group_name_H-M   'P 1'
#
loop_
_entity.id
_entity.type
_entity.pdbx_description
1 polymer ?
#
loop_
_entity_poly.entity_id
_entity_poly.type
_entity_poly.pdbx_seq_one_letter_code
_entity_poly.pdbx_strand_id
1 'polypeptide(L)' 'MRLPIKFLRELPVTPEIGFSDLLATYYESLFKHDDETKNEIIHILKKGKYYPLIKDTVA' A
#
# COMPACT_ATOMS: atom_id res chain seq x y z
N MET A 1 15.02 -11.60 -10.57
CA MET A 1 13.75 -10.85 -10.69
C MET A 1 13.66 -9.84 -9.53
N ARG A 2 14.28 -8.66 -9.67
CA ARG A 2 14.31 -7.61 -8.61
C ARG A 2 14.18 -6.17 -9.13
N LEU A 3 14.09 -5.98 -10.45
CA LEU A 3 13.98 -4.66 -11.08
C LEU A 3 12.76 -3.83 -10.64
N PRO A 4 11.55 -4.40 -10.47
CA PRO A 4 10.36 -3.59 -10.15
C PRO A 4 10.46 -2.91 -8.78
N ILE A 5 11.02 -3.62 -7.79
CA ILE A 5 11.13 -3.13 -6.41
C ILE A 5 12.15 -2.01 -6.30
N LYS A 6 13.24 -2.09 -7.08
CA LYS A 6 14.28 -1.06 -7.06
C LYS A 6 13.81 0.23 -7.72
N PHE A 7 13.05 0.12 -8.82
CA PHE A 7 12.43 1.24 -9.50
C PHE A 7 11.44 2.00 -8.60
N LEU A 8 10.60 1.29 -7.86
CA LEU A 8 9.61 1.92 -6.95
C LEU A 8 10.29 2.76 -5.86
N ARG A 9 11.44 2.33 -5.34
CA ARG A 9 12.21 3.05 -4.30
C ARG A 9 12.98 4.27 -4.82
N GLU A 10 13.16 4.39 -6.13
CA GLU A 10 13.91 5.49 -6.75
C GLU A 10 12.99 6.63 -7.21
N LEU A 11 11.67 6.51 -7.04
CA LEU A 11 10.72 7.57 -7.40
C LEU A 11 10.78 8.76 -6.42
N PRO A 12 10.66 10.01 -6.91
CA PRO A 12 10.88 11.20 -6.07
C PRO A 12 9.67 11.44 -5.18
N VAL A 13 9.77 11.30 -3.86
CA VAL A 13 8.62 11.42 -2.93
C VAL A 13 7.89 12.77 -3.07
N THR A 14 6.82 12.78 -3.85
CA THR A 14 5.79 13.82 -3.91
C THR A 14 4.59 13.43 -3.03
N PRO A 15 3.65 14.35 -2.71
CA PRO A 15 2.43 14.01 -1.97
C PRO A 15 1.63 12.85 -2.58
N GLU A 16 1.78 12.59 -3.88
CA GLU A 16 1.15 11.46 -4.57
C GLU A 16 1.85 10.11 -4.28
N ILE A 17 3.16 10.12 -3.98
CA ILE A 17 3.98 8.90 -3.81
C ILE A 17 3.79 8.24 -2.46
N GLY A 18 3.54 9.03 -1.40
CA GLY A 18 3.22 8.46 -0.08
C GLY A 18 1.98 7.57 -0.11
N PHE A 19 1.02 7.85 -1.00
CA PHE A 19 -0.15 7.00 -1.18
C PHE A 19 0.19 5.71 -1.94
N SER A 20 1.00 5.79 -3.00
CA SER A 20 1.46 4.62 -3.76
C SER A 20 2.26 3.65 -2.90
N ASP A 21 3.14 4.16 -2.03
CA ASP A 21 3.92 3.33 -1.09
C ASP A 21 3.04 2.67 -0.02
N LEU A 22 2.02 3.40 0.47
CA LEU A 22 1.01 2.84 1.37
C LEU A 22 0.24 1.68 0.72
N LEU A 23 -0.15 1.82 -0.55
CA LEU A 23 -0.80 0.75 -1.31
C LEU A 23 0.14 -0.43 -1.57
N ALA A 24 1.39 -0.17 -1.94
CA ALA A 24 2.37 -1.24 -2.17
C ALA A 24 2.61 -2.05 -0.88
N THR A 25 2.77 -1.36 0.25
CA THR A 25 2.94 -1.99 1.57
C THR A 25 1.70 -2.79 1.96
N TYR A 26 0.50 -2.29 1.64
CA TYR A 26 -0.74 -3.03 1.85
C TYR A 26 -0.75 -4.35 1.08
N TYR A 27 -0.47 -4.34 -0.22
CA TYR A 27 -0.46 -5.57 -1.01
C TYR A 27 0.64 -6.53 -0.56
N GLU A 28 1.84 -6.04 -0.22
CA GLU A 28 2.89 -6.89 0.34
C GLU A 28 2.44 -7.58 1.64
N SER A 29 1.71 -6.88 2.50
CA SER A 29 1.19 -7.45 3.74
C SER A 29 0.19 -8.58 3.50
N LEU A 30 -0.65 -8.47 2.45
CA LEU A 30 -1.56 -9.55 2.03
C LEU A 30 -0.79 -10.81 1.61
N PHE A 31 0.24 -10.65 0.77
CA PHE A 31 1.06 -11.78 0.31
C PHE A 31 1.89 -12.43 1.42
N LYS A 32 2.31 -11.65 2.41
CA LYS A 32 3.11 -12.13 3.55
C LYS A 32 2.25 -12.65 4.70
N HIS A 33 0.92 -12.57 4.60
CA HIS A 33 -0.02 -12.85 5.70
C HIS A 33 0.28 -12.02 6.96
N ASP A 34 0.73 -10.78 6.78
CA ASP A 34 1.02 -9.84 7.85
C ASP A 34 -0.24 -9.03 8.17
N ASP A 35 -1.06 -9.59 9.05
CA ASP A 35 -2.34 -8.99 9.43
C ASP A 35 -2.21 -7.68 10.22
N GLU A 36 -1.11 -7.49 10.94
CA GLU A 36 -0.85 -6.28 11.73
C GLU A 36 -0.68 -5.08 10.78
N THR A 37 0.29 -5.18 9.86
CA THR A 37 0.56 -4.14 8.85
C THR A 37 -0.67 -3.89 7.97
N LYS A 38 -1.37 -4.96 7.56
CA LYS A 38 -2.61 -4.86 6.77
C LYS A 38 -3.66 -4.00 7.48
N ASN A 39 -3.90 -4.25 8.76
CA ASN A 39 -4.95 -3.57 9.52
C ASN A 39 -4.60 -2.10 9.80
N GLU A 40 -3.33 -1.79 10.06
CA GLU A 40 -2.86 -0.41 10.21
C GLU A 40 -3.09 0.40 8.94
N ILE A 41 -2.73 -0.15 7.78
CA ILE A 41 -2.91 0.54 6.49
C ILE A 41 -4.40 0.71 6.17
N ILE A 42 -5.23 -0.30 6.41
CA ILE A 42 -6.69 -0.18 6.26
C ILE A 42 -7.24 0.96 7.12
N HIS A 43 -6.76 1.11 8.36
CA HIS A 43 -7.18 2.19 9.26
C HIS A 43 -6.81 3.58 8.73
N ILE A 44 -5.58 3.73 8.24
CA ILE A 44 -5.10 4.96 7.61
C ILE A 44 -5.95 5.31 6.38
N LEU A 45 -6.21 4.32 5.51
CA LEU A 45 -7.02 4.51 4.30
C LEU A 45 -8.48 4.84 4.60
N LYS A 46 -9.05 4.29 5.68
CA LYS A 46 -10.41 4.64 6.16
C LYS A 46 -10.47 6.08 6.64
N LYS A 47 -9.49 6.54 7.43
CA LYS A 47 -9.40 7.95 7.88
C LYS A 47 -9.24 8.91 6.70
N GLY A 48 -8.50 8.50 5.68
CA GLY A 48 -8.30 9.27 4.45
C GLY A 48 -9.44 9.18 3.43
N LYS A 49 -10.51 8.42 3.70
CA LYS A 49 -11.60 8.12 2.73
C LYS A 49 -11.16 7.42 1.44
N TYR A 50 -9.98 6.82 1.43
CA TYR A 50 -9.41 6.08 0.29
C TYR A 50 -9.71 4.58 0.32
N TYR A 51 -10.18 4.05 1.45
CA TYR A 51 -10.55 2.64 1.60
C TYR A 51 -11.49 2.09 0.49
N PRO A 52 -12.50 2.83 0.00
CA PRO A 52 -13.35 2.36 -1.09
C PRO A 52 -12.58 1.99 -2.37
N LEU A 53 -11.43 2.63 -2.63
CA LEU A 53 -10.63 2.39 -3.84
C LEU A 53 -9.94 1.03 -3.86
N ILE A 54 -9.66 0.47 -2.68
CA ILE A 54 -8.98 -0.83 -2.55
C ILE A 54 -9.92 -1.95 -2.17
N LYS A 55 -11.15 -1.64 -1.72
CA LYS A 55 -12.10 -2.58 -1.13
C LYS A 55 -12.37 -3.80 -2.02
N ASP A 56 -12.41 -3.61 -3.33
CA ASP A 56 -12.67 -4.69 -4.29
C ASP A 56 -11.46 -5.62 -4.51
N THR A 57 -10.26 -5.17 -4.14
CA THR A 57 -9.03 -5.99 -4.15
C THR A 57 -8.76 -6.71 -2.84
N VAL A 58 -9.59 -6.48 -1.81
CA VAL A 58 -9.51 -7.13 -0.49
C VAL A 58 -10.35 -8.41 -0.42
N ALA A 59 -11.16 -8.70 -1.46
CA ALA A 59 -12.08 -9.83 -1.52
C ALA A 59 -11.37 -11.18 -1.70
#